data_AF-A0A6B3D322-F1
#
_entry.id   AF-A0A6B3D322-F1
#
_cell.length_a   1.000
_cell.length_b   1.000
_cell.length_c   1.000
_cell.angle_alpha   90.00
_cell.angle_beta   90.00
_cell.angle_gamma   90.00
#
_symmetry.space_group_name_H-M   'P 1'
#
loop_
_entity.id
_entity.type
_entity.pdbx_description
1 polymer ?
#
loop_
_entity_poly.entity_id
_entity_poly.type
_entity_poly.pdbx_seq_one_letter_code
_entity_poly.pdbx_strand_id
1 'polypeptide(L)' 'VRATPGTVVVVPPGCPHAFANPTDEPAKMFFQAGPPPDHERYFEELLEILGGGGPPDHEAIEALRAKYDIEQLTPLRHG' A
#
# COMPACT_ATOMS: atom_id res chain seq x y z
N VAL A 1 -8.86 -11.56 -8.79
CA VAL A 1 -8.23 -12.02 -10.07
C VAL A 1 -6.95 -12.77 -9.72
N ARG A 2 -6.58 -13.83 -10.45
CA ARG A 2 -5.23 -14.43 -10.35
C ARG A 2 -4.39 -13.87 -11.50
N ALA A 3 -3.33 -13.13 -11.17
CA ALA A 3 -2.43 -12.53 -12.15
C ALA A 3 -1.23 -13.46 -12.42
N THR A 4 -0.87 -13.63 -13.69
CA THR A 4 0.35 -14.32 -14.15
C THR A 4 1.30 -13.32 -14.81
N PRO A 5 2.57 -13.68 -15.10
CA PRO A 5 3.48 -12.80 -15.82
C PRO A 5 2.84 -12.22 -17.10
N GLY A 6 2.96 -10.90 -17.27
CA GLY A 6 2.33 -10.16 -18.37
C GLY A 6 0.89 -9.67 -18.12
N THR A 7 0.26 -10.06 -17.01
CA THR A 7 -1.07 -9.54 -16.64
C THR A 7 -0.98 -8.05 -16.31
N VAL A 8 -1.90 -7.24 -16.86
CA VAL A 8 -2.09 -5.84 -16.49
C VAL A 8 -3.42 -5.69 -15.77
N VAL A 9 -3.40 -5.03 -14.60
CA VAL A 9 -4.60 -4.69 -13.85
C VAL A 9 -4.65 -3.17 -13.74
N VAL A 10 -5.79 -2.59 -14.11
CA VAL A 10 -6.05 -1.15 -13.97
C VAL A 10 -7.08 -0.97 -12.87
N VAL A 11 -6.76 -0.15 -11.88
CA VAL A 11 -7.68 0.19 -10.79
C VAL A 11 -8.02 1.67 -10.86
N PRO A 12 -9.29 2.02 -11.13
CA PRO A 12 -9.71 3.43 -11.16
C PRO A 12 -9.84 4.00 -9.73
N PRO A 13 -9.81 5.34 -9.59
CA PRO A 13 -10.12 6.00 -8.32
C PRO A 13 -11.44 5.51 -7.71
N GLY A 14 -11.47 5.36 -6.39
CA GLY A 14 -12.65 4.91 -5.63
C GLY A 14 -12.96 3.40 -5.74
N CYS A 15 -12.12 2.60 -6.42
CA CYS A 15 -12.28 1.15 -6.48
C CYS A 15 -11.41 0.47 -5.41
N PRO A 16 -12.02 -0.17 -4.38
CA PRO A 16 -11.29 -0.94 -3.38
C PRO A 16 -10.45 -2.05 -4.00
N HIS A 17 -9.19 -2.15 -3.60
CA HIS A 17 -8.28 -3.15 -4.13
C HIS A 17 -7.19 -3.53 -3.13
N ALA A 18 -6.68 -4.75 -3.30
CA ALA A 18 -5.51 -5.26 -2.61
C ALA A 18 -4.85 -6.33 -3.50
N PHE A 19 -3.57 -6.59 -3.27
CA PHE A 19 -2.83 -7.69 -3.88
C PHE A 19 -2.02 -8.42 -2.81
N ALA A 20 -1.76 -9.70 -3.06
CA ALA A 20 -0.92 -10.53 -2.21
C ALA A 20 -0.17 -11.52 -3.10
N ASN A 21 1.02 -11.92 -2.65
CA ASN A 21 1.72 -13.08 -3.19
C ASN A 21 1.53 -14.26 -2.23
N PRO A 22 0.56 -15.17 -2.47
CA PRO A 22 0.28 -16.29 -1.58
C PRO A 22 1.17 -17.52 -1.85
N THR A 23 2.16 -17.42 -2.74
CA THR A 23 3.08 -18.52 -3.06
C THR A 23 4.36 -18.44 -2.22
N ASP A 24 5.13 -19.52 -2.23
CA ASP A 24 6.44 -19.60 -1.56
C ASP A 24 7.58 -19.06 -2.44
N GLU A 25 7.28 -18.52 -3.62
CA GLU A 25 8.27 -17.99 -4.56
C GLU A 25 8.15 -16.46 -4.69
N PRO A 26 9.26 -15.71 -4.80
CA PRO A 26 9.22 -14.27 -4.99
C PRO A 26 8.48 -13.86 -6.28
N ALA A 27 7.57 -12.90 -6.18
CA ALA A 27 6.93 -12.24 -7.31
C ALA A 27 7.50 -10.83 -7.53
N LYS A 28 7.53 -10.39 -8.80
CA LYS A 28 7.85 -9.00 -9.17
C LYS A 28 6.67 -8.40 -9.91
N MET A 29 6.28 -7.19 -9.49
CA MET A 29 5.22 -6.41 -10.11
C MET A 29 5.74 -5.00 -10.36
N PHE A 30 5.45 -4.46 -11.54
CA PHE A 30 5.59 -3.04 -11.79
C PHE A 30 4.34 -2.34 -11.26
N PHE A 31 4.52 -1.40 -10.34
CA PHE A 31 3.43 -0.66 -9.71
C PHE A 31 3.53 0.81 -10.11
N GLN A 32 2.44 1.35 -10.66
CA GLN A 32 2.32 2.75 -11.05
C GLN A 32 1.07 3.31 -10.39
N ALA A 33 1.23 4.41 -9.65
CA ALA A 33 0.15 5.17 -9.05
C ALA A 33 0.18 6.61 -9.58
N GLY A 34 -0.97 7.28 -9.56
CA GLY A 34 -1.09 8.67 -9.98
C GLY A 34 -2.25 9.37 -9.26
N PRO A 35 -2.22 10.71 -9.16
CA PRO A 35 -1.20 11.60 -9.72
C PRO A 35 0.15 11.51 -8.96
N PRO A 36 1.30 11.62 -9.65
CA PRO A 36 2.60 11.66 -8.99
C PRO A 36 2.81 13.02 -8.30
N PRO A 37 3.63 13.11 -7.23
CA PRO A 37 4.42 12.05 -6.58
C PRO A 37 3.79 11.52 -5.28
N ASP A 38 2.47 11.66 -5.12
CA ASP A 38 1.80 11.52 -3.81
C ASP A 38 1.95 10.10 -3.24
N HIS A 39 1.95 9.08 -4.09
CA HIS A 39 1.95 7.70 -3.63
C HIS A 39 3.33 7.20 -3.17
N GLU A 40 4.41 7.63 -3.84
CA GLU A 40 5.77 7.29 -3.40
C GLU A 40 6.09 7.95 -2.06
N ARG A 41 5.68 9.22 -1.88
CA ARG A 41 5.87 9.96 -0.61
C ARG A 41 5.06 9.35 0.53
N TYR A 42 3.85 8.88 0.27
CA TYR A 42 3.06 8.13 1.25
C TYR A 42 3.81 6.92 1.81
N PHE A 43 4.43 6.10 0.95
CA PHE A 43 5.17 4.94 1.41
C PHE A 43 6.42 5.29 2.22
N GLU A 44 7.16 6.31 1.82
CA GLU A 44 8.34 6.77 2.56
C GLU A 44 7.96 7.23 3.98
N GLU A 45 6.96 8.11 4.11
CA GLU A 45 6.48 8.57 5.42
C GLU A 45 5.88 7.43 6.26
N LEU A 46 5.16 6.48 5.63
CA LEU A 46 4.63 5.31 6.34
C LEU A 46 5.77 4.45 6.90
N LEU A 47 6.84 4.24 6.13
CA LEU A 47 8.00 3.46 6.56
C LEU A 47 8.79 4.16 7.67
N GLU A 48 8.82 5.49 7.70
CA GLU A 48 9.40 6.24 8.82
C GLU A 48 8.62 5.99 10.12
N ILE A 49 7.28 6.00 10.06
CA ILE A 49 6.42 5.70 11.23
C ILE A 49 6.65 4.26 11.70
N LEU A 50 6.66 3.29 10.78
CA LEU A 50 6.83 1.87 11.10
C LEU A 50 8.26 1.52 11.54
N GLY A 51 9.26 2.27 11.06
CA GLY A 51 10.68 2.07 11.38
C GLY A 51 11.08 2.47 12.80
N GLY A 52 10.21 3.16 13.54
CA GLY A 52 10.47 3.62 14.91
C GLY A 52 10.65 2.51 15.96
N GLY A 53 10.28 1.27 15.62
CA GLY A 53 10.30 0.12 16.52
C GLY A 53 9.12 0.11 17.51
N GLY A 54 8.71 -1.09 17.92
CA GLY A 54 7.52 -1.26 18.75
C GLY A 54 6.22 -1.35 17.92
N PRO A 55 5.05 -1.31 18.56
CA PRO A 55 3.77 -1.38 17.85
C PRO A 55 3.57 -0.13 16.97
N PRO A 56 2.89 -0.24 15.81
CA PRO A 56 2.60 0.91 14.95
C PRO A 56 1.84 2.02 15.67
N ASP A 57 2.23 3.28 15.43
CA ASP A 57 1.47 4.44 15.85
C ASP A 57 0.22 4.60 14.96
N HIS A 58 -0.91 4.13 15.46
CA HIS A 58 -2.17 4.13 14.73
C HIS A 58 -2.67 5.54 14.41
N GLU A 59 -2.48 6.51 15.31
CA GLU A 59 -2.95 7.89 15.10
C GLU A 59 -2.13 8.57 14.00
N ALA A 60 -0.80 8.41 14.03
CA ALA A 60 0.07 8.91 12.98
C ALA A 60 -0.25 8.30 11.60
N ILE A 61 -0.54 6.99 11.56
CA ILE A 61 -0.91 6.29 10.32
C ILE A 61 -2.26 6.77 9.77
N GLU A 62 -3.25 7.00 10.63
CA GLU A 62 -4.54 7.55 10.23
C GLU A 62 -4.42 8.97 9.70
N ALA A 63 -3.64 9.84 10.36
CA ALA A 63 -3.36 11.18 9.88
C ALA A 63 -2.63 11.19 8.52
N LEU A 64 -1.63 10.31 8.36
CA LEU A 64 -0.91 10.13 7.10
C LEU A 64 -1.84 9.70 5.97
N ARG A 65 -2.71 8.72 6.25
CA ARG A 65 -3.72 8.24 5.29
C ARG A 65 -4.68 9.33 4.85
N ALA A 66 -5.17 10.15 5.77
CA ALA A 66 -6.02 11.28 5.45
C ALA A 66 -5.30 12.33 4.58
N LYS A 67 -4.01 12.60 4.86
CA LYS A 67 -3.18 13.51 4.06
C LYS A 67 -3.03 13.07 2.61
N TYR A 68 -2.99 11.77 2.35
CA TYR A 68 -2.74 11.19 1.02
C TYR A 68 -3.99 10.57 0.35
N ASP A 69 -5.20 10.83 0.87
CA ASP A 69 -6.47 10.28 0.37
C ASP A 69 -6.48 8.74 0.29
N ILE A 70 -5.98 8.08 1.34
CA ILE A 70 -5.92 6.61 1.43
C ILE A 70 -6.90 6.11 2.50
N GLU A 71 -7.85 5.27 2.09
CA GLU A 71 -8.74 4.55 3.01
C GLU A 71 -8.30 3.08 3.11
N GLN A 72 -7.94 2.66 4.32
CA GLN A 72 -7.61 1.28 4.60
C GLN A 72 -8.85 0.53 5.11
N LEU A 73 -9.36 -0.40 4.31
CA LEU A 73 -10.57 -1.17 4.64
C LEU A 73 -10.34 -2.32 5.64
N THR A 74 -9.10 -2.78 5.78
CA THR A 74 -8.74 -3.90 6.65
C THR A 74 -7.66 -3.49 7.65
N PRO A 75 -7.65 -4.02 8.89
CA PRO A 75 -6.63 -3.64 9.87
C PRO A 75 -5.21 -3.83 9.32
N LEU A 76 -4.36 -2.82 9.51
CA LEU A 76 -2.94 -2.94 9.20
C LEU A 76 -2.33 -3.99 10.14
N ARG A 77 -1.66 -4.99 9.55
CA ARG A 77 -0.84 -5.95 10.29
C ARG A 77 0.61 -5.67 9.93
N HIS A 78 1.41 -5.31 10.93
CA HIS A 78 2.84 -5.07 10.82
C HIS A 78 3.52 -5.90 11.91
N GLY A 79 4.47 -6.76 11.52
CA GLY A 79 5.10 -7.76 12.37
C GLY A 79 5.92 -8.73 11.56
#